data_AF-A0A0U5FPW8-F1
#
_entry.id   AF-A0A0U5FPW8-F1
#
_cell.length_a   1.000
_cell.length_b   1.000
_cell.length_c   1.000
_cell.angle_alpha   90.00
_cell.angle_beta   90.00
_cell.angle_gamma   90.00
#
_symmetry.space_group_name_H-M   'P 1'
#
loop_
_entity.id
_entity.type
_entity.pdbx_description
1 polymer ?
#
loop_
_entity_poly.entity_id
_entity_poly.type
_entity_poly.pdbx_seq_one_letter_code
_entity_poly.pdbx_strand_id
1 'polypeptide(L)'
;MSNRKALNLLFILPTTIDSFLPLLRRSTRPRLILVSSSNGSLAYNSDPNCPHGRTYASVYRITKAARNMLLVQYHASLKDVTVLGVEPGFCATEVIGGADALRRGVGA
;
A
#
# COMPACT_ATOMS: atom_id res chain seq x y z
N MET A 1 11.66 17.89 -21.78
CA MET A 1 11.74 16.47 -21.35
C MET A 1 10.42 16.09 -20.67
N SER A 2 9.76 15.07 -21.20
CA SER A 2 8.36 14.71 -20.98
C SER A 2 8.08 14.25 -19.54
N ASN A 3 7.35 15.07 -18.77
CA ASN A 3 6.98 14.82 -17.37
C ASN A 3 5.72 13.92 -17.25
N ARG A 4 5.64 12.85 -18.05
CA ARG A 4 4.51 11.90 -18.09
C ARG A 4 4.68 10.73 -17.10
N LYS A 5 4.93 11.00 -15.81
CA LYS A 5 4.98 9.94 -14.79
C LYS A 5 4.03 10.11 -13.61
N ALA A 6 3.16 11.11 -13.63
CA ALA A 6 2.03 11.18 -12.70
C ALA A 6 0.83 10.42 -13.31
N LEU A 7 0.98 9.12 -13.60
CA LEU A 7 -0.18 8.27 -13.80
C LEU A 7 -0.77 8.06 -12.40
N ASN A 8 -1.77 8.87 -12.06
CA ASN A 8 -2.33 8.98 -10.72
C ASN A 8 -2.68 7.59 -10.16
N LEU A 9 -2.01 7.16 -9.09
CA LEU A 9 -2.30 5.92 -8.37
C LEU A 9 -3.77 5.82 -7.93
N LEU A 10 -4.42 6.97 -7.72
CA LEU A 10 -5.85 7.08 -7.45
C LEU A 10 -6.72 6.53 -8.59
N PHE A 11 -6.25 6.53 -9.83
CA PHE A 11 -7.04 6.05 -10.97
C PHE A 11 -6.74 4.59 -11.32
N ILE A 12 -5.46 4.20 -11.36
CA ILE A 12 -5.05 2.87 -11.86
C ILE A 12 -5.55 1.77 -10.94
N LEU A 13 -5.36 1.92 -9.62
CA LEU A 13 -5.62 0.84 -8.67
C LEU A 13 -7.12 0.51 -8.58
N PRO A 14 -8.03 1.50 -8.42
CA PRO A 14 -9.47 1.20 -8.45
C PRO A 14 -9.93 0.63 -9.79
N THR A 15 -9.49 1.23 -10.90
CA THR A 15 -9.83 0.73 -12.25
C THR A 15 -9.41 -0.74 -12.43
N THR A 16 -8.22 -1.09 -11.94
CA THR A 16 -7.74 -2.48 -11.98
C THR A 16 -8.61 -3.38 -11.11
N ILE A 17 -8.87 -3.00 -9.86
CA ILE A 17 -9.72 -3.81 -8.96
C ILE A 17 -11.09 -4.05 -9.58
N ASP A 18 -11.74 -2.99 -10.09
CA ASP A 18 -13.08 -3.05 -10.66
C ASP A 18 -13.12 -3.92 -11.93
N SER A 19 -12.07 -3.87 -12.76
CA SER A 19 -11.94 -4.69 -13.97
C SER A 19 -11.85 -6.19 -13.66
N PHE A 20 -11.22 -6.56 -12.53
CA PHE A 20 -11.06 -7.95 -12.11
C PHE A 20 -12.17 -8.44 -11.17
N LEU A 21 -13.00 -7.53 -10.65
CA LEU A 21 -14.05 -7.85 -9.67
C LEU A 21 -15.06 -8.91 -10.17
N PRO A 22 -15.54 -8.89 -11.43
CA PRO A 22 -16.40 -9.95 -11.94
C PRO A 22 -15.75 -11.33 -11.90
N LEU A 23 -14.44 -11.42 -12.16
CA LEU A 23 -13.69 -12.67 -12.09
C LEU A 23 -13.48 -13.10 -10.65
N LEU A 24 -13.17 -12.17 -9.76
CA LEU A 24 -12.99 -12.45 -8.34
C LEU A 24 -14.26 -13.05 -7.72
N ARG A 25 -15.44 -12.52 -8.08
CA ARG A 25 -16.75 -12.98 -7.63
C ARG A 25 -17.12 -14.40 -8.05
N ARG A 26 -16.45 -14.96 -9.06
CA ARG A 26 -16.62 -16.37 -9.47
C ARG A 26 -15.88 -17.35 -8.57
N SER A 27 -14.99 -16.86 -7.70
CA SER A 27 -14.30 -17.69 -6.70
C SER A 27 -15.28 -18.16 -5.63
N THR A 28 -15.09 -19.37 -5.12
CA THR A 28 -15.83 -19.88 -3.95
C THR A 28 -15.49 -19.11 -2.66
N ARG A 29 -14.32 -18.46 -2.63
CA ARG A 29 -13.82 -17.66 -1.49
C ARG A 29 -13.11 -16.40 -1.99
N PRO A 30 -13.85 -15.38 -2.45
CA PRO A 30 -13.25 -14.17 -3.03
C PRO A 30 -12.47 -13.35 -1.98
N ARG A 31 -11.23 -12.99 -2.31
CA ARG A 31 -10.34 -12.19 -1.45
C ARG A 31 -9.64 -11.10 -2.24
N LEU A 32 -9.69 -9.88 -1.74
CA LEU A 32 -8.90 -8.74 -2.22
C LEU A 32 -7.86 -8.38 -1.15
N ILE A 33 -6.58 -8.55 -1.46
CA ILE A 33 -5.48 -8.23 -0.54
C ILE A 33 -4.70 -7.04 -1.08
N LEU A 34 -4.67 -5.95 -0.32
CA LEU A 34 -3.91 -4.75 -0.65
C LEU A 34 -2.63 -4.68 0.19
N VAL A 35 -1.48 -4.79 -0.47
CA VAL A 35 -0.17 -4.67 0.19
C VAL A 35 0.11 -3.21 0.52
N SER A 36 0.09 -2.85 1.80
CA SER A 36 0.30 -1.49 2.30
C SER A 36 1.65 -1.33 3.02
N SER A 37 1.74 -0.37 3.95
CA SER A 37 2.85 -0.13 4.88
C SER A 37 2.37 0.82 6.00
N SER A 38 2.96 0.72 7.19
CA SER A 38 2.82 1.59 8.36
C SER A 38 3.17 3.04 8.03
N ASN A 39 4.06 3.25 7.06
CA ASN A 39 4.35 4.54 6.47
C ASN A 39 3.13 5.22 5.80
N GLY A 40 2.03 4.49 5.58
CA GLY A 40 0.73 5.04 5.15
C GLY A 40 -0.23 5.38 6.29
N SER A 41 0.11 5.12 7.55
CA SER A 41 -0.74 5.42 8.70
C SER A 41 -0.64 6.90 9.07
N LEU A 42 -1.75 7.63 9.10
CA LEU A 42 -1.74 9.04 9.48
C LEU A 42 -1.30 9.21 10.93
N ALA A 43 -1.84 8.39 11.83
CA ALA A 43 -1.52 8.43 13.26
C ALA A 43 -0.03 8.14 13.53
N TYR A 44 0.53 7.12 12.87
CA TYR A 44 1.94 6.75 13.04
C TYR A 44 2.89 7.86 12.55
N ASN A 45 2.51 8.58 11.50
CA ASN A 45 3.37 9.59 10.88
C ASN A 45 3.16 11.00 11.46
N SER A 46 2.07 11.24 12.18
CA SER A 46 1.86 12.48 12.93
C SER A 46 2.46 12.45 14.34
N ASP A 47 2.87 11.29 14.84
CA ASP A 47 3.52 11.15 16.14
C ASP A 47 4.94 11.76 16.12
N PRO A 48 5.22 12.80 16.92
CA PRO A 48 6.56 13.40 17.01
C PRO A 48 7.65 12.43 17.48
N ASN A 49 7.28 11.37 18.20
CA ASN A 49 8.20 10.35 18.71
C ASN A 49 8.38 9.17 17.75
N CYS A 50 7.73 9.21 16.57
CA CYS A 50 7.84 8.16 15.58
C CYS A 50 9.30 7.98 15.13
N PRO A 51 9.89 6.77 15.28
CA PRO A 51 11.27 6.49 14.86
C PRO A 51 11.51 6.76 13.37
N HIS A 52 10.44 6.72 12.57
CA HIS A 52 10.49 6.90 11.12
C HIS A 52 9.85 8.22 10.65
N GLY A 53 9.43 9.10 11.57
CA GLY A 53 8.68 10.32 11.28
C GLY A 53 9.38 11.29 10.32
N ARG A 54 10.71 11.19 10.21
CA ARG A 54 11.56 12.04 9.36
C ARG A 54 11.98 11.41 8.03
N THR A 55 11.50 10.21 7.67
CA THR A 55 11.95 9.56 6.43
C THR A 55 11.43 10.27 5.16
N TYR A 56 12.36 10.55 4.25
CA TYR A 56 12.20 11.36 3.02
C TYR A 56 11.29 10.76 1.93
N ALA A 57 10.56 9.67 2.20
CA ALA A 57 9.76 8.97 1.20
C ALA A 57 8.32 9.50 1.08
N SER A 58 8.15 10.83 0.95
CA SER A 58 6.85 11.51 0.99
C SER A 58 5.83 10.94 -0.02
N VAL A 59 6.26 10.70 -1.27
CA VAL A 59 5.39 10.12 -2.31
C VAL A 59 4.96 8.69 -1.98
N TYR A 60 5.86 7.87 -1.42
CA TYR A 60 5.53 6.51 -0.99
C TYR A 60 4.51 6.53 0.15
N ARG A 61 4.70 7.41 1.14
CA ARG A 61 3.79 7.60 2.29
C ARG A 61 2.40 8.02 1.85
N ILE A 62 2.30 9.06 1.01
CA ILE A 62 1.03 9.53 0.44
C ILE A 62 0.35 8.40 -0.33
N THR A 63 1.10 7.65 -1.13
CA THR A 63 0.58 6.51 -1.90
C THR A 63 -0.01 5.44 -0.99
N LYS A 64 0.70 5.07 0.08
CA LYS A 64 0.26 4.04 1.03
C LYS A 64 -0.92 4.52 1.87
N ALA A 65 -0.98 5.81 2.22
CA ALA A 65 -2.13 6.42 2.87
C ALA A 65 -3.39 6.39 1.98
N ALA A 66 -3.25 6.77 0.70
CA ALA A 66 -4.34 6.68 -0.27
C ALA A 66 -4.84 5.23 -0.44
N ARG A 67 -3.92 4.26 -0.47
CA ARG A 67 -4.26 2.82 -0.52
C ARG A 67 -4.99 2.36 0.74
N ASN A 68 -4.62 2.85 1.92
CA ASN A 68 -5.34 2.55 3.16
C ASN A 68 -6.77 3.09 3.13
N MET A 69 -6.98 4.31 2.60
CA MET A 69 -8.35 4.81 2.42
C MET A 69 -9.13 3.96 1.41
N LEU A 70 -8.49 3.56 0.31
CA LEU A 70 -9.12 2.69 -0.69
C LEU A 70 -9.54 1.33 -0.10
N LEU A 71 -8.71 0.75 0.77
CA LEU A 71 -9.04 -0.46 1.52
C LEU A 71 -10.33 -0.27 2.33
N VAL A 72 -10.45 0.83 3.08
CA VAL A 72 -11.65 1.15 3.88
C VAL A 72 -12.88 1.24 2.98
N GLN A 73 -12.78 1.94 1.85
CA GLN A 73 -13.89 2.08 0.91
C GLN A 73 -14.33 0.75 0.31
N TYR A 74 -13.40 -0.11 -0.13
CA TYR A 74 -13.75 -1.43 -0.68
C TYR A 74 -14.25 -2.40 0.39
N HIS A 75 -13.71 -2.38 1.59
CA HIS A 75 -14.24 -3.17 2.70
C HIS A 75 -15.68 -2.76 3.05
N ALA A 76 -15.98 -1.46 2.95
CA ALA A 76 -17.33 -0.95 3.13
C ALA A 76 -18.27 -1.36 1.99
N SER A 77 -17.84 -1.31 0.72
CA SER A 77 -18.71 -1.53 -0.44
C SER A 77 -18.86 -2.99 -0.87
N LEU A 78 -17.83 -3.82 -0.73
CA LEU A 78 -17.81 -5.21 -1.21
C LEU A 78 -18.13 -6.18 -0.08
N LYS A 79 -19.42 -6.35 0.24
CA LYS A 79 -19.87 -7.27 1.31
C LYS A 79 -19.71 -8.75 0.95
N ASP A 80 -19.57 -9.04 -0.33
CA ASP A 80 -19.39 -10.38 -0.88
C ASP A 80 -17.91 -10.78 -1.04
N VAL A 81 -16.98 -9.86 -0.81
CA VAL A 81 -15.53 -10.09 -0.96
C VAL A 81 -14.81 -9.83 0.37
N THR A 82 -13.93 -10.74 0.80
CA THR A 82 -13.07 -10.45 1.95
C THR A 82 -11.95 -9.48 1.54
N VAL A 83 -11.99 -8.26 2.05
CA VAL A 83 -11.02 -7.20 1.76
C VAL A 83 -10.05 -7.01 2.94
N LEU A 84 -8.75 -7.18 2.70
CA LEU A 84 -7.69 -7.13 3.72
C LEU A 84 -6.51 -6.25 3.29
N GLY A 85 -5.96 -5.50 4.24
CA GLY A 85 -4.70 -4.77 4.09
C GLY A 85 -3.58 -5.50 4.81
N VAL A 86 -2.40 -5.61 4.19
CA VAL A 86 -1.25 -6.29 4.79
C VAL A 86 0.00 -5.45 4.64
N GLU A 87 0.75 -5.29 5.73
CA GLU A 87 2.13 -4.81 5.70
C GLU A 87 3.08 -5.98 5.91
N PRO A 88 4.00 -6.25 4.95
CA PRO A 88 4.90 -7.39 5.05
C PRO A 88 6.16 -7.11 5.88
N GLY A 89 6.31 -5.90 6.42
CA GLY A 89 7.57 -5.42 7.01
C GLY A 89 8.65 -5.19 5.94
N PHE A 90 9.90 -5.05 6.37
CA PHE A 90 11.04 -4.95 5.47
C PHE A 90 11.38 -6.33 4.89
N CYS A 91 11.28 -6.48 3.57
CA CYS A 91 11.63 -7.70 2.86
C CYS A 91 12.93 -7.52 2.08
N ALA A 92 13.76 -8.56 2.02
CA ALA A 92 15.03 -8.60 1.26
C ALA A 92 14.79 -8.50 -0.25
N THR A 93 14.45 -7.30 -0.70
CA THR A 93 14.12 -6.96 -2.08
C THR A 93 14.90 -5.73 -2.50
N GLU A 94 15.07 -5.54 -3.81
CA GLU A 94 15.81 -4.39 -4.35
C GLU A 94 15.19 -3.04 -3.96
N VAL A 95 13.91 -3.00 -3.58
CA VAL A 95 13.23 -1.79 -3.08
C VAL A 95 13.94 -1.16 -1.89
N ILE A 96 14.60 -1.98 -1.07
CA ILE A 96 15.37 -1.52 0.09
C ILE A 96 16.89 -1.67 -0.10
N GLY A 97 17.36 -2.16 -1.26
CA GLY A 97 18.77 -2.49 -1.51
C GLY A 97 19.16 -3.94 -1.21
N GLY A 98 18.20 -4.87 -1.32
CA GLY A 98 18.45 -6.31 -1.24
C GLY A 98 18.67 -6.84 0.17
N ALA A 99 19.16 -8.08 0.27
CA ALA A 99 19.37 -8.76 1.55
C ALA A 99 20.41 -8.05 2.44
N ASP A 100 21.41 -7.42 1.84
CA ASP A 100 22.48 -6.74 2.58
C ASP A 100 22.02 -5.45 3.24
N ALA A 101 21.09 -4.73 2.62
CA ALA A 101 20.45 -3.60 3.28
C ALA A 101 19.64 -4.08 4.50
N LEU A 102 18.85 -5.16 4.35
CA LEU A 102 18.08 -5.72 5.46
C LEU A 102 18.97 -6.13 6.65
N ARG A 103 20.10 -6.80 6.38
CA ARG A 103 21.08 -7.21 7.41
C ARG A 103 21.72 -6.04 8.14
N ARG A 104 21.88 -4.89 7.46
CA ARG A 104 22.44 -3.66 8.05
C ARG A 104 21.44 -2.89 8.91
N GLY A 105 20.18 -3.33 8.98
CA GLY A 105 19.13 -2.65 9.74
C GLY A 105 18.56 -1.48 8.96
N VAL A 106 17.76 -1.75 7.92
CA VAL A 106 17.03 -0.68 7.21
C VAL A 106 16.14 0.05 8.21
N GLY A 107 16.44 1.34 8.44
CA GLY A 107 15.70 2.19 9.38
C GLY A 107 16.19 2.14 10.84
N ALA A 108 17.37 1.57 11.10
CA ALA A 108 18.12 1.76 12.34
C ALA A 108 18.90 3.09 12.35
#